data_AF-B7G0R9-F1
#
_entry.id   AF-B7G0R9-F1
#
_cell.length_a   1.000
_cell.length_b   1.000
_cell.length_c   1.000
_cell.angle_alpha   90.00
_cell.angle_beta   90.00
_cell.angle_gamma   90.00
#
_symmetry.space_group_name_H-M   'P 1'
#
loop_
_entity.id
_entity.type
_entity.pdbx_description
1 polymer ?
#
loop_
_entity_poly.entity_id
_entity_poly.type
_entity_poly.pdbx_seq_one_letter_code
_entity_poly.pdbx_strand_id
1 'polypeptide(L)'
;MMKFSKHSCTVTLLISLSIGRTLFHFRDYTGSSLQDYGVSQRREADEGPTRNDFRATKSDSPNPYNAIDTAVGKCAINLFGLPRAFESLVLPSLVQNVIGPNALYNCDFFVHYFYLTHEQAGRSGSGGRINPDEVLLLKEAVHAVSPDSVVEIRYDHEQHFWDQYQAFLDKVRTTNGTDGHYLYYPWRDNTFVYPQTIDNIIKMWHSVQSAWETMTEQEGVTSERYDRVAMLRLDVLYVTPIDVFRVHRQPLPERTKVAVVPAFARFPVNDRMIVGPRDAVEIWAAQRFERIETHVQLVQTKDPGWGIHDERFMSWTVFPAIRATNTTIVEDNFICFFRARADETVQISDCQNGDQNAAARSIVKSLGKNRVKLVESILGRKCLNRTIHARSKISLSCPKTL
;
A
#
# COMPACT_ATOMS: atom_id res chain seq x y z
N MET A 1 -28.88 46.32 7.80
CA MET A 1 -29.17 45.41 6.67
C MET A 1 -27.86 44.88 6.11
N MET A 2 -27.43 43.70 6.57
CA MET A 2 -26.23 43.01 6.07
C MET A 2 -26.62 42.13 4.88
N LYS A 3 -26.04 42.38 3.70
CA LYS A 3 -26.20 41.55 2.51
C LYS A 3 -25.25 40.35 2.63
N PHE A 4 -25.79 39.15 2.83
CA PHE A 4 -25.02 37.91 2.71
C PHE A 4 -24.76 37.60 1.23
N SER A 5 -23.50 37.31 0.92
CA SER A 5 -23.01 36.95 -0.41
C SER A 5 -23.46 35.54 -0.81
N LYS A 6 -24.03 35.40 -2.01
CA LYS A 6 -24.48 34.13 -2.60
C LYS A 6 -23.38 33.06 -2.72
N HIS A 7 -22.11 33.43 -2.62
CA HIS A 7 -21.00 32.47 -2.70
C HIS A 7 -20.79 31.67 -1.40
N SER A 8 -21.31 32.13 -0.26
CA SER A 8 -21.17 31.39 0.99
C SER A 8 -22.09 30.17 1.10
N CYS A 9 -23.21 30.13 0.36
CA CYS A 9 -24.15 29.01 0.44
C CYS A 9 -23.67 27.75 -0.31
N THR A 10 -22.92 27.91 -1.40
CA THR A 10 -22.53 26.76 -2.25
C THR A 10 -21.43 25.91 -1.60
N VAL A 11 -20.51 26.55 -0.87
CA VAL A 11 -19.41 25.86 -0.18
C VAL A 11 -19.93 25.05 1.01
N THR A 12 -20.89 25.59 1.76
CA THR A 12 -21.50 24.85 2.89
C THR A 12 -22.28 23.63 2.42
N LEU A 13 -22.98 23.71 1.27
CA LEU A 13 -23.77 22.60 0.75
C LEU A 13 -22.90 21.40 0.32
N LEU A 14 -21.73 21.65 -0.29
CA LEU A 14 -20.80 20.61 -0.72
C LEU A 14 -20.12 19.89 0.47
N ILE A 15 -19.79 20.63 1.53
CA ILE A 15 -19.21 20.03 2.76
C ILE A 15 -20.24 19.15 3.47
N SER A 16 -21.52 19.55 3.53
CA SER A 16 -22.58 18.72 4.13
C SER A 16 -22.95 17.47 3.33
N LEU A 17 -22.75 17.46 2.00
CA LEU A 17 -22.97 16.27 1.16
C LEU A 17 -21.84 15.23 1.30
N SER A 18 -20.61 15.67 1.59
CA SER A 18 -19.49 14.77 1.87
C SER A 18 -19.68 14.04 3.22
N ILE A 19 -20.06 14.77 4.27
CA ILE A 19 -20.33 14.20 5.62
C ILE A 19 -21.57 13.28 5.61
N GLY A 20 -22.58 13.60 4.78
CA GLY A 20 -23.78 12.77 4.65
C GLY A 20 -23.51 11.39 4.03
N ARG A 21 -22.59 11.27 3.07
CA ARG A 21 -22.28 9.96 2.44
C ARG A 21 -21.64 8.98 3.42
N THR A 22 -20.84 9.46 4.37
CA THR A 22 -20.14 8.59 5.33
C THR A 22 -21.06 8.08 6.46
N LEU A 23 -22.07 8.87 6.85
CA LEU A 23 -22.98 8.51 7.95
C LEU A 23 -24.16 7.62 7.51
N PHE A 24 -24.57 7.64 6.24
CA PHE A 24 -25.74 6.87 5.78
C PHE A 24 -25.43 5.44 5.31
N HIS A 25 -24.15 5.04 5.19
CA HIS A 25 -23.80 3.67 4.77
C HIS A 25 -23.88 2.61 5.88
N PHE A 26 -24.14 2.98 7.14
CA PHE A 26 -24.17 2.02 8.25
C PHE A 26 -25.56 1.45 8.60
N ARG A 27 -26.64 1.83 7.90
CA ARG A 27 -27.99 1.50 8.37
C ARG A 27 -28.78 0.42 7.63
N ASP A 28 -28.44 0.02 6.40
CA ASP A 28 -29.24 -1.00 5.70
C ASP A 28 -28.37 -1.95 4.87
N TYR A 29 -28.10 -3.15 5.38
CA TYR A 29 -27.73 -4.29 4.53
C TYR A 29 -28.22 -5.60 5.16
N THR A 30 -29.49 -5.91 4.94
CA THR A 30 -30.05 -7.26 5.09
C THR A 30 -30.23 -7.89 3.73
N GLY A 31 -29.48 -8.97 3.47
CA GLY A 31 -29.90 -10.03 2.54
C GLY A 31 -29.41 -9.90 1.10
N SER A 32 -28.26 -10.50 0.81
CA SER A 32 -27.96 -11.06 -0.51
C SER A 32 -27.30 -12.44 -0.36
N SER A 33 -27.98 -13.44 -0.93
CA SER A 33 -27.63 -14.86 -0.93
C SER A 33 -26.26 -15.12 -1.58
N LEU A 34 -25.36 -15.78 -0.83
CA LEU A 34 -24.09 -16.31 -1.33
C LEU A 34 -24.34 -17.55 -2.21
N GLN A 35 -24.04 -17.46 -3.50
CA GLN A 35 -23.89 -18.62 -4.37
C GLN A 35 -22.52 -19.27 -4.18
N ASP A 36 -22.55 -20.60 -4.20
CA ASP A 36 -21.47 -21.55 -3.95
C ASP A 36 -20.31 -21.39 -4.96
N TYR A 37 -19.10 -21.09 -4.46
CA TYR A 37 -17.87 -21.16 -5.24
C TYR A 37 -17.13 -22.47 -4.90
N GLY A 38 -17.22 -23.44 -5.81
CA GLY A 38 -16.48 -24.69 -5.77
C GLY A 38 -14.98 -24.47 -5.91
N VAL A 39 -14.22 -24.91 -4.91
CA VAL A 39 -12.75 -24.91 -4.90
C VAL A 39 -12.27 -26.21 -5.56
N SER A 40 -11.65 -26.09 -6.73
CA SER A 40 -10.94 -27.20 -7.39
C SER A 40 -9.64 -27.49 -6.65
N GLN A 41 -9.56 -28.64 -5.98
CA GLN A 41 -8.31 -29.19 -5.42
C GLN A 41 -7.34 -29.55 -6.55
N ARG A 42 -6.12 -29.02 -6.53
CA ARG A 42 -5.01 -29.48 -7.37
C ARG A 42 -4.36 -30.68 -6.69
N ARG A 43 -4.42 -31.83 -7.36
CA ARG A 43 -3.60 -33.01 -7.06
C ARG A 43 -2.16 -32.75 -7.51
N GLU A 44 -1.23 -33.18 -6.66
CA GLU A 44 0.19 -33.35 -6.95
C GLU A 44 0.34 -34.38 -8.08
N ALA A 45 1.17 -34.06 -9.06
CA ALA A 45 1.72 -35.03 -10.01
C ALA A 45 3.22 -34.77 -10.14
N ASP A 46 3.93 -35.81 -9.73
CA ASP A 46 5.36 -36.07 -9.83
C ASP A 46 5.70 -36.40 -11.29
N GLU A 47 6.66 -35.71 -11.92
CA GLU A 47 7.33 -36.17 -13.14
C GLU A 47 8.65 -35.41 -13.37
N GLY A 48 9.73 -36.20 -13.53
CA GLY A 48 11.11 -35.74 -13.61
C GLY A 48 11.53 -35.09 -14.94
N PRO A 49 12.76 -34.55 -15.03
CA PRO A 49 13.15 -33.67 -16.12
C PRO A 49 13.72 -34.45 -17.31
N THR A 50 13.11 -34.27 -18.49
CA THR A 50 13.75 -34.57 -19.77
C THR A 50 14.50 -33.35 -20.30
N ARG A 51 15.75 -33.65 -20.63
CA ARG A 51 16.81 -32.83 -21.20
C ARG A 51 16.41 -32.40 -22.61
N ASN A 52 16.44 -31.10 -22.92
CA ASN A 52 16.41 -30.63 -24.30
C ASN A 52 17.38 -29.47 -24.51
N ASP A 53 18.29 -29.70 -25.46
CA ASP A 53 19.29 -28.79 -25.99
C ASP A 53 18.63 -27.55 -26.60
N PHE A 54 18.93 -26.37 -26.05
CA PHE A 54 18.69 -25.09 -26.72
C PHE A 54 20.03 -24.52 -27.23
N ARG A 55 20.22 -24.69 -28.53
CA ARG A 55 21.26 -24.09 -29.35
C ARG A 55 21.05 -22.57 -29.36
N ALA A 56 21.99 -21.84 -28.77
CA ALA A 56 21.97 -20.39 -28.71
C ALA A 56 22.17 -19.78 -30.11
N THR A 57 21.11 -19.27 -30.72
CA THR A 57 21.21 -18.30 -31.81
C THR A 57 21.45 -16.91 -31.20
N LYS A 58 22.55 -16.28 -31.62
CA LYS A 58 22.83 -14.87 -31.32
C LYS A 58 21.73 -14.01 -31.95
N SER A 59 20.77 -13.60 -31.13
CA SER A 59 19.83 -12.54 -31.44
C SER A 59 20.54 -11.21 -31.18
N ASP A 60 20.75 -10.43 -32.24
CA ASP A 60 21.08 -9.02 -32.13
C ASP A 60 20.04 -8.36 -31.22
N SER A 61 20.49 -7.91 -30.04
CA SER A 61 19.62 -7.34 -29.03
C SER A 61 19.22 -5.94 -29.49
N PRO A 62 17.93 -5.66 -29.73
CA PRO A 62 17.48 -4.32 -30.00
C PRO A 62 17.70 -3.46 -28.76
N ASN A 63 18.25 -2.27 -28.98
CA ASN A 63 18.48 -1.26 -27.96
C ASN A 63 17.15 -0.98 -27.18
N PRO A 64 17.05 -1.29 -25.88
CA PRO A 64 15.79 -1.26 -25.13
C PRO A 64 15.23 0.15 -24.83
N TYR A 65 15.83 1.19 -25.41
CA TYR A 65 15.48 2.59 -25.16
C TYR A 65 14.67 3.26 -26.28
N ASN A 66 14.33 2.55 -27.37
CA ASN A 66 13.59 3.14 -28.51
C ASN A 66 12.12 2.70 -28.64
N ALA A 67 11.57 1.97 -27.66
CA ALA A 67 10.13 1.83 -27.56
C ALA A 67 9.57 3.11 -26.95
N ILE A 68 9.25 4.09 -27.81
CA ILE A 68 8.45 5.25 -27.46
C ILE A 68 7.07 4.74 -27.03
N ASP A 69 6.98 4.44 -25.74
CA ASP A 69 6.00 4.97 -24.81
C ASP A 69 4.58 5.18 -25.36
N THR A 70 3.89 4.06 -25.58
CA THR A 70 2.45 4.02 -25.89
C THR A 70 1.59 4.03 -24.62
N ALA A 71 2.16 4.37 -23.46
CA ALA A 71 1.41 4.47 -22.21
C ALA A 71 0.59 5.77 -22.24
N VAL A 72 -0.73 5.63 -22.40
CA VAL A 72 -1.68 6.75 -22.42
C VAL A 72 -2.55 6.69 -21.17
N GLY A 73 -2.75 7.84 -20.52
CA GLY A 73 -3.72 8.02 -19.45
C GLY A 73 -3.23 8.95 -18.34
N LYS A 74 -4.16 9.51 -17.58
CA LYS A 74 -3.86 10.30 -16.39
C LYS A 74 -3.52 9.37 -15.23
N CYS A 75 -2.50 9.71 -14.45
CA CYS A 75 -2.07 8.88 -13.32
C CYS A 75 -1.99 9.66 -12.00
N ALA A 76 -2.22 8.93 -10.90
CA ALA A 76 -2.05 9.43 -9.54
C ALA A 76 -1.20 8.48 -8.70
N ILE A 77 -0.42 9.06 -7.79
CA ILE A 77 0.37 8.35 -6.78
C ILE A 77 -0.12 8.81 -5.40
N ASN A 78 -0.83 7.92 -4.72
CA ASN A 78 -1.37 8.16 -3.40
C ASN A 78 -0.42 7.58 -2.35
N LEU A 79 0.01 8.39 -1.40
CA LEU A 79 0.93 8.03 -0.33
C LEU A 79 0.20 8.07 1.02
N PHE A 80 0.36 7.02 1.83
CA PHE A 80 -0.33 6.89 3.11
C PHE A 80 0.57 6.40 4.25
N GLY A 81 0.18 6.68 5.50
CA GLY A 81 0.80 6.15 6.71
C GLY A 81 1.55 7.19 7.53
N LEU A 82 2.61 6.77 8.23
CA LEU A 82 3.45 7.69 9.02
C LEU A 82 4.71 8.07 8.25
N PRO A 83 5.18 9.33 8.35
CA PRO A 83 6.39 9.77 7.68
C PRO A 83 7.65 9.43 8.50
N ARG A 84 7.89 8.14 8.74
CA ARG A 84 9.02 7.68 9.55
C ARG A 84 10.34 7.92 8.80
N ALA A 85 11.23 8.74 9.38
CA ALA A 85 12.52 9.09 8.80
C ALA A 85 12.38 9.51 7.31
N PHE A 86 11.40 10.39 7.06
CA PHE A 86 10.93 10.65 5.71
C PHE A 86 12.03 11.32 4.89
N GLU A 87 12.60 12.42 5.37
CA GLU A 87 13.65 13.14 4.66
C GLU A 87 14.91 12.28 4.50
N SER A 88 15.31 11.56 5.55
CA SER A 88 16.61 10.89 5.58
C SER A 88 16.65 9.54 4.88
N LEU A 89 15.51 8.84 4.77
CA LEU A 89 15.42 7.49 4.18
C LEU A 89 14.41 7.38 3.04
N VAL A 90 13.19 7.87 3.25
CA VAL A 90 12.07 7.62 2.33
C VAL A 90 12.19 8.49 1.09
N LEU A 91 12.31 9.80 1.26
CA LEU A 91 12.31 10.78 0.17
C LEU A 91 13.40 10.53 -0.88
N PRO A 92 14.68 10.26 -0.54
CA PRO A 92 15.69 9.96 -1.56
C PRO A 92 15.31 8.74 -2.40
N SER A 93 14.78 7.70 -1.76
CA SER A 93 14.34 6.49 -2.43
C SER A 93 13.08 6.68 -3.27
N LEU A 94 12.16 7.54 -2.80
CA LEU A 94 10.93 7.89 -3.49
C LEU A 94 11.25 8.72 -4.74
N VAL A 95 12.17 9.67 -4.65
CA VAL A 95 12.68 10.45 -5.79
C VAL A 95 13.23 9.51 -6.86
N GLN A 96 14.13 8.61 -6.47
CA GLN A 96 14.81 7.72 -7.40
C GLN A 96 13.89 6.65 -8.00
N ASN A 97 13.04 6.02 -7.19
CA ASN A 97 12.35 4.79 -7.56
C ASN A 97 10.84 4.95 -7.76
N VAL A 98 10.26 6.12 -7.53
CA VAL A 98 8.82 6.37 -7.75
C VAL A 98 8.61 7.66 -8.54
N ILE A 99 9.09 8.81 -8.05
CA ILE A 99 8.86 10.09 -8.70
C ILE A 99 9.55 10.13 -10.07
N GLY A 100 10.84 9.83 -10.15
CA GLY A 100 11.60 9.82 -11.39
C GLY A 100 10.99 8.93 -12.48
N PRO A 101 10.69 7.63 -12.20
CA PRO A 101 10.05 6.74 -13.17
C PRO A 101 8.68 7.20 -13.67
N ASN A 102 7.95 8.02 -12.90
CA ASN A 102 6.60 8.47 -13.26
C ASN A 102 6.52 9.95 -13.71
N ALA A 103 7.65 10.67 -13.68
CA ALA A 103 7.71 12.08 -14.06
C ALA A 103 7.31 12.30 -15.53
N LEU A 104 7.64 11.34 -16.40
CA LEU A 104 7.34 11.41 -17.82
C LEU A 104 5.84 11.35 -18.14
N TYR A 105 5.01 10.86 -17.21
CA TYR A 105 3.56 10.80 -17.32
C TYR A 105 2.86 11.97 -16.62
N ASN A 106 3.61 12.88 -15.97
CA ASN A 106 3.09 13.94 -15.12
C ASN A 106 2.06 13.44 -14.11
N CYS A 107 2.37 12.35 -13.39
CA CYS A 107 1.45 11.85 -12.37
C CYS A 107 1.24 12.86 -11.25
N ASP A 108 0.01 12.97 -10.76
CA ASP A 108 -0.33 13.78 -9.59
C ASP A 108 -0.06 13.00 -8.29
N PHE A 109 0.18 13.69 -7.18
CA PHE A 109 0.51 13.10 -5.89
C PHE A 109 -0.46 13.54 -4.80
N PHE A 110 -0.99 12.56 -4.07
CA PHE A 110 -1.94 12.79 -2.98
C PHE A 110 -1.47 12.10 -1.71
N VAL A 111 -1.35 12.84 -0.63
CA VAL A 111 -0.74 12.32 0.60
C VAL A 111 -1.70 12.45 1.75
N HIS A 112 -1.86 11.37 2.52
CA HIS A 112 -2.43 11.42 3.86
C HIS A 112 -1.44 10.84 4.88
N TYR A 113 -1.27 11.53 6.00
CA TYR A 113 -0.49 11.00 7.12
C TYR A 113 -1.09 11.36 8.48
N PHE A 114 -0.71 10.65 9.55
CA PHE A 114 -1.05 11.09 10.90
C PHE A 114 0.02 12.03 11.44
N TYR A 115 -0.40 13.18 11.98
CA TYR A 115 0.49 14.13 12.63
C TYR A 115 0.94 13.57 13.99
N LEU A 116 2.05 12.84 13.96
CA LEU A 116 2.68 12.20 15.10
C LEU A 116 4.13 12.63 15.18
N THR A 117 4.57 13.11 16.35
CA THR A 117 5.95 13.56 16.57
C THR A 117 6.84 12.53 17.27
N HIS A 118 6.24 11.45 17.79
CA HIS A 118 6.95 10.39 18.49
C HIS A 118 6.24 9.05 18.36
N GLU A 119 7.01 8.00 18.06
CA GLU A 119 6.56 6.61 18.05
C GLU A 119 7.19 5.87 19.23
N GLN A 120 6.36 5.15 19.99
CA GLN A 120 6.83 4.30 21.08
C GLN A 120 7.55 3.06 20.55
N ALA A 121 8.46 2.50 21.35
CA ALA A 121 9.10 1.22 21.04
C ALA A 121 8.06 0.10 20.85
N GLY A 122 8.30 -0.78 19.88
CA GLY A 122 7.33 -1.81 19.53
C GLY A 122 7.94 -3.03 18.86
N ARG A 123 7.08 -3.90 18.31
CA ARG A 123 7.45 -5.23 17.76
C ARG A 123 8.61 -5.21 16.75
N SER A 124 8.84 -4.09 16.06
CA SER A 124 9.78 -4.04 14.93
C SER A 124 10.74 -2.84 14.95
N GLY A 125 10.86 -2.12 16.07
CA GLY A 125 11.76 -0.98 16.17
C GLY A 125 11.80 -0.35 17.56
N SER A 126 12.79 0.50 17.79
CA SER A 126 13.04 1.15 19.08
C SER A 126 12.09 2.31 19.36
N GLY A 127 11.15 2.57 18.45
CA GLY A 127 10.41 3.82 18.41
C GLY A 127 11.31 4.94 17.89
N GLY A 128 10.94 6.19 18.17
CA GLY A 128 11.78 7.33 17.82
C GLY A 128 10.99 8.60 17.60
N ARG A 129 11.72 9.68 17.31
CA ARG A 129 11.12 10.94 16.92
C ARG A 129 10.68 10.86 15.46
N ILE A 130 9.52 11.41 15.18
CA ILE A 130 9.01 11.62 13.82
C ILE A 130 8.92 13.12 13.61
N ASN A 131 9.36 13.61 12.46
CA ASN A 131 9.17 14.99 12.05
C ASN A 131 8.11 15.03 10.94
N PRO A 132 6.83 15.26 11.27
CA PRO A 132 5.75 15.20 10.28
C PRO A 132 5.91 16.20 9.13
N ASP A 133 6.54 17.35 9.40
CA ASP A 133 6.73 18.41 8.40
C ASP A 133 7.71 18.01 7.28
N GLU A 134 8.52 16.96 7.46
CA GLU A 134 9.39 16.45 6.40
C GLU A 134 8.61 15.99 5.16
N VAL A 135 7.33 15.61 5.31
CA VAL A 135 6.46 15.25 4.18
C VAL A 135 6.30 16.41 3.19
N LEU A 136 6.37 17.65 3.66
CA LEU A 136 6.21 18.83 2.81
C LEU A 136 7.34 18.96 1.77
N LEU A 137 8.49 18.35 2.02
CA LEU A 137 9.61 18.27 1.08
C LEU A 137 9.25 17.48 -0.19
N LEU A 138 8.20 16.64 -0.14
CA LEU A 138 7.71 15.92 -1.31
C LEU A 138 7.32 16.86 -2.45
N LYS A 139 6.71 18.00 -2.14
CA LYS A 139 6.22 18.95 -3.14
C LYS A 139 7.36 19.49 -4.00
N GLU A 140 8.43 19.95 -3.35
CA GLU A 140 9.64 20.42 -4.03
C GLU A 140 10.26 19.30 -4.89
N ALA A 141 10.35 18.08 -4.35
CA ALA A 141 10.94 16.93 -5.03
C ALA A 141 10.15 16.51 -6.29
N VAL A 142 8.82 16.57 -6.24
CA VAL A 142 7.95 16.29 -7.40
C VAL A 142 8.10 17.41 -8.45
N HIS A 143 7.96 18.67 -8.04
CA HIS A 143 8.02 19.82 -8.96
C HIS A 143 9.39 20.01 -9.61
N ALA A 144 10.45 19.49 -9.01
CA ALA A 144 11.78 19.47 -9.63
C ALA A 144 11.86 18.64 -10.92
N VAL A 145 10.97 17.64 -11.11
CA VAL A 145 10.97 16.77 -12.30
C VAL A 145 9.65 16.74 -13.08
N SER A 146 8.55 17.16 -12.45
CA SER A 146 7.26 17.36 -13.10
C SER A 146 6.59 18.62 -12.53
N PRO A 147 6.91 19.81 -13.08
CA PRO A 147 6.45 21.10 -12.55
C PRO A 147 4.93 21.29 -12.55
N ASP A 148 4.24 20.60 -13.47
CA ASP A 148 2.79 20.71 -13.66
C ASP A 148 1.99 19.70 -12.82
N SER A 149 2.65 18.74 -12.15
CA SER A 149 1.99 17.79 -11.26
C SER A 149 1.31 18.50 -10.08
N VAL A 150 0.10 18.08 -9.78
CA VAL A 150 -0.60 18.45 -8.55
C VAL A 150 0.00 17.67 -7.38
N VAL A 151 0.24 18.35 -6.26
CA VAL A 151 0.71 17.74 -5.02
C VAL A 151 -0.14 18.25 -3.86
N GLU A 152 -1.02 17.39 -3.35
CA GLU A 152 -1.91 17.69 -2.23
C GLU A 152 -1.53 16.85 -1.01
N ILE A 153 -1.34 17.51 0.14
CA ILE A 153 -0.88 16.87 1.38
C ILE A 153 -1.89 17.18 2.48
N ARG A 154 -2.45 16.13 3.07
CA ARG A 154 -3.35 16.19 4.23
C ARG A 154 -2.82 15.39 5.40
N TYR A 155 -3.26 15.78 6.58
CA TYR A 155 -2.98 15.03 7.79
C TYR A 155 -4.11 15.11 8.79
N ASP A 156 -4.15 14.10 9.64
CA ASP A 156 -5.04 14.02 10.78
C ASP A 156 -4.24 13.94 12.09
N HIS A 157 -4.74 14.59 13.14
CA HIS A 157 -4.31 14.28 14.49
C HIS A 157 -4.96 12.99 14.98
N GLU A 158 -4.27 12.21 15.83
CA GLU A 158 -4.82 10.94 16.33
C GLU A 158 -6.19 11.10 16.99
N GLN A 159 -6.44 12.22 17.67
CA GLN A 159 -7.73 12.48 18.32
C GLN A 159 -8.88 12.48 17.32
N HIS A 160 -8.69 13.06 16.12
CA HIS A 160 -9.72 13.09 15.08
C HIS A 160 -10.11 11.67 14.66
N PHE A 161 -9.13 10.78 14.48
CA PHE A 161 -9.38 9.38 14.19
C PHE A 161 -10.19 8.69 15.30
N TRP A 162 -9.83 8.92 16.56
CA TRP A 162 -10.59 8.34 17.67
C TRP A 162 -12.02 8.88 17.71
N ASP A 163 -12.20 10.18 17.58
CA ASP A 163 -13.54 10.81 17.57
C ASP A 163 -14.42 10.22 16.45
N GLN A 164 -13.85 9.99 15.27
CA GLN A 164 -14.58 9.44 14.12
C GLN A 164 -14.87 7.94 14.26
N TYR A 165 -13.92 7.14 14.74
CA TYR A 165 -14.02 5.68 14.69
C TYR A 165 -14.30 5.00 16.03
N GLN A 166 -14.41 5.72 17.15
CA GLN A 166 -14.55 5.12 18.49
C GLN A 166 -15.70 4.12 18.56
N ALA A 167 -16.90 4.49 18.10
CA ALA A 167 -18.05 3.59 18.12
C ALA A 167 -17.84 2.32 17.27
N PHE A 168 -17.19 2.46 16.12
CA PHE A 168 -16.85 1.32 15.27
C PHE A 168 -15.80 0.42 15.91
N LEU A 169 -14.75 1.00 16.51
CA LEU A 169 -13.72 0.28 17.22
C LEU A 169 -14.27 -0.46 18.43
N ASP A 170 -15.19 0.15 19.19
CA ASP A 170 -15.84 -0.51 20.32
C ASP A 170 -16.65 -1.72 19.87
N LYS A 171 -17.38 -1.61 18.74
CA LYS A 171 -18.02 -2.78 18.11
C LYS A 171 -17.00 -3.86 17.77
N VAL A 172 -15.95 -3.51 17.03
CA VAL A 172 -14.93 -4.45 16.55
C VAL A 172 -14.20 -5.15 17.71
N ARG A 173 -13.92 -4.43 18.80
CA ARG A 173 -13.26 -4.94 20.00
C ARG A 173 -14.16 -5.87 20.82
N THR A 174 -15.46 -5.59 20.90
CA THR A 174 -16.36 -6.26 21.85
C THR A 174 -17.29 -7.32 21.26
N THR A 175 -17.40 -7.39 19.92
CA THR A 175 -18.26 -8.39 19.27
C THR A 175 -17.67 -9.79 19.40
N ASN A 176 -18.44 -10.70 19.98
CA ASN A 176 -18.08 -12.11 20.10
C ASN A 176 -18.55 -12.91 18.88
N GLY A 177 -17.71 -13.86 18.46
CA GLY A 177 -18.06 -14.92 17.53
C GLY A 177 -18.87 -16.02 18.22
N THR A 178 -19.33 -16.99 17.42
CA THR A 178 -20.11 -18.15 17.89
C THR A 178 -19.32 -19.10 18.80
N ASP A 179 -18.00 -18.97 18.81
CA ASP A 179 -17.05 -19.75 19.60
C ASP A 179 -16.64 -19.06 20.92
N GLY A 180 -17.22 -17.89 21.22
CA GLY A 180 -16.91 -17.12 22.43
C GLY A 180 -15.64 -16.28 22.36
N HIS A 181 -14.89 -16.31 21.25
CA HIS A 181 -13.76 -15.42 21.01
C HIS A 181 -14.22 -14.11 20.34
N TYR A 182 -13.40 -13.05 20.38
CA TYR A 182 -13.72 -11.81 19.65
C TYR A 182 -13.71 -12.04 18.14
N LEU A 183 -14.83 -11.74 17.48
CA LEU A 183 -15.10 -12.06 16.08
C LEU A 183 -14.08 -11.44 15.12
N TYR A 184 -13.70 -10.18 15.36
CA TYR A 184 -12.79 -9.44 14.50
C TYR A 184 -11.33 -9.69 14.84
N TYR A 185 -11.02 -10.21 16.03
CA TYR A 185 -9.63 -10.40 16.47
C TYR A 185 -9.02 -11.67 15.87
N PRO A 186 -7.87 -11.57 15.18
CA PRO A 186 -7.15 -12.74 14.66
C PRO A 186 -6.41 -13.52 15.77
N TRP A 187 -7.14 -14.08 16.74
CA TRP A 187 -6.56 -14.73 17.92
C TRP A 187 -5.71 -15.97 17.62
N ARG A 188 -5.79 -16.55 16.41
CA ARG A 188 -4.89 -17.64 15.98
C ARG A 188 -3.52 -17.16 15.52
N ASP A 189 -3.36 -15.88 15.22
CA ASP A 189 -2.06 -15.31 14.92
C ASP A 189 -1.43 -14.76 16.20
N ASN A 190 -0.48 -15.53 16.74
CA ASN A 190 0.26 -15.19 17.96
C ASN A 190 1.08 -13.89 17.85
N THR A 191 1.14 -13.29 16.67
CA THR A 191 1.84 -12.06 16.42
C THR A 191 0.96 -10.81 16.48
N PHE A 192 -0.35 -10.99 16.61
CA PHE A 192 -1.33 -9.96 16.91
C PHE A 192 -1.43 -9.75 18.41
N VAL A 193 -1.61 -8.50 18.83
CA VAL A 193 -1.76 -8.09 20.23
C VAL A 193 -3.08 -7.35 20.36
N TYR A 194 -3.95 -7.84 21.23
CA TYR A 194 -5.27 -7.25 21.45
C TYR A 194 -5.23 -6.13 22.50
N PRO A 195 -5.87 -4.96 22.26
CA PRO A 195 -6.55 -4.55 21.02
C PRO A 195 -5.64 -3.84 20.00
N GLN A 196 -4.38 -3.59 20.34
CA GLN A 196 -3.50 -2.64 19.64
C GLN A 196 -3.31 -2.96 18.15
N THR A 197 -3.22 -4.25 17.77
CA THR A 197 -3.05 -4.62 16.37
C THR A 197 -4.28 -4.28 15.53
N ILE A 198 -5.49 -4.52 16.05
CA ILE A 198 -6.73 -4.18 15.34
C ILE A 198 -6.85 -2.67 15.17
N ASP A 199 -6.57 -1.91 16.23
CA ASP A 199 -6.62 -0.44 16.17
C ASP A 199 -5.66 0.10 15.10
N ASN A 200 -4.45 -0.46 15.01
CA ASN A 200 -3.46 -0.07 14.01
C ASN A 200 -3.88 -0.44 12.58
N ILE A 201 -4.56 -1.57 12.40
CA ILE A 201 -5.12 -1.98 11.10
C ILE A 201 -6.18 -0.97 10.66
N ILE A 202 -7.11 -0.61 11.55
CA ILE A 202 -8.17 0.36 11.23
C ILE A 202 -7.60 1.76 10.98
N LYS A 203 -6.58 2.20 11.74
CA LYS A 203 -5.83 3.44 11.46
C LYS A 203 -5.18 3.40 10.07
N MET A 204 -4.58 2.28 9.69
CA MET A 204 -3.98 2.12 8.36
C MET A 204 -5.04 2.22 7.27
N TRP A 205 -6.18 1.54 7.42
CA TRP A 205 -7.28 1.59 6.44
C TRP A 205 -7.85 3.01 6.30
N HIS A 206 -8.00 3.74 7.41
CA HIS A 206 -8.40 5.14 7.38
C HIS A 206 -7.38 6.01 6.61
N SER A 207 -6.08 5.85 6.86
CA SER A 207 -5.06 6.63 6.13
C SER A 207 -5.03 6.29 4.64
N VAL A 208 -5.29 5.03 4.27
CA VAL A 208 -5.41 4.58 2.89
C VAL A 208 -6.63 5.25 2.22
N GLN A 209 -7.78 5.21 2.88
CA GLN A 209 -9.02 5.81 2.38
C GLN A 209 -8.90 7.34 2.27
N SER A 210 -8.27 8.01 3.23
CA SER A 210 -8.13 9.47 3.23
C SER A 210 -7.20 9.97 2.12
N ALA A 211 -6.13 9.22 1.79
CA ALA A 211 -5.30 9.52 0.62
C ALA A 211 -6.10 9.37 -0.69
N TRP A 212 -6.94 8.34 -0.77
CA TRP A 212 -7.86 8.14 -1.90
C TRP A 212 -8.90 9.26 -2.02
N GLU A 213 -9.53 9.66 -0.92
CA GLU A 213 -10.52 10.74 -0.89
C GLU A 213 -9.92 12.06 -1.38
N THR A 214 -8.71 12.40 -0.93
CA THR A 214 -7.97 13.59 -1.40
C THR A 214 -7.80 13.60 -2.92
N MET A 215 -7.44 12.46 -3.52
CA MET A 215 -7.36 12.30 -4.98
C MET A 215 -8.74 12.49 -5.65
N THR A 216 -9.80 11.87 -5.11
CA THR A 216 -11.14 11.98 -5.71
C THR A 216 -11.76 13.37 -5.59
N GLU A 217 -11.41 14.14 -4.57
CA GLU A 217 -11.79 15.54 -4.48
C GLU A 217 -11.18 16.36 -5.62
N GLN A 218 -9.91 16.10 -5.96
CA GLN A 218 -9.25 16.71 -7.11
C GLN A 218 -9.91 16.30 -8.45
N GLU A 219 -10.32 15.04 -8.59
CA GLU A 219 -11.15 14.61 -9.74
C GLU A 219 -12.45 15.43 -9.82
N GLY A 220 -13.07 15.72 -8.67
CA GLY A 220 -14.29 16.54 -8.60
C GLY A 220 -14.05 18.01 -8.98
N VAL A 221 -12.92 18.59 -8.59
CA VAL A 221 -12.53 19.96 -8.93
C VAL A 221 -12.20 20.10 -10.41
N THR A 222 -11.46 19.15 -10.97
CA THR A 222 -10.98 19.21 -12.36
C THR A 222 -11.95 18.61 -13.37
N SER A 223 -12.93 17.81 -12.92
CA SER A 223 -13.76 16.95 -13.77
C SER A 223 -12.95 15.94 -14.61
N GLU A 224 -11.69 15.68 -14.24
CA GLU A 224 -10.82 14.72 -14.89
C GLU A 224 -10.55 13.55 -13.95
N ARG A 225 -10.80 12.33 -14.43
CA ARG A 225 -10.54 11.12 -13.64
C ARG A 225 -9.16 10.57 -13.95
N TYR A 226 -8.56 9.94 -12.94
CA TYR A 226 -7.33 9.18 -13.13
C TYR A 226 -7.65 7.83 -13.78
N ASP A 227 -6.82 7.41 -14.73
CA ASP A 227 -6.92 6.09 -15.37
C ASP A 227 -6.22 5.03 -14.52
N ARG A 228 -5.05 5.39 -13.99
CA ARG A 228 -4.20 4.50 -13.19
C ARG A 228 -3.77 5.16 -11.89
N VAL A 229 -3.80 4.39 -10.82
CA VAL A 229 -3.50 4.88 -9.47
C VAL A 229 -2.52 3.93 -8.80
N ALA A 230 -1.58 4.48 -8.05
CA ALA A 230 -0.74 3.73 -7.12
C ALA A 230 -1.12 4.09 -5.68
N MET A 231 -1.26 3.10 -4.80
CA MET A 231 -1.37 3.29 -3.35
C MET A 231 -0.07 2.79 -2.70
N LEU A 232 0.71 3.73 -2.16
CA LEU A 232 2.09 3.57 -1.73
C LEU A 232 2.26 4.02 -0.26
N ARG A 233 3.27 3.51 0.44
CA ARG A 233 3.51 3.78 1.86
C ARG A 233 4.51 4.93 2.06
N LEU A 234 4.30 5.73 3.10
CA LEU A 234 5.20 6.81 3.53
C LEU A 234 6.33 6.36 4.47
N ASP A 235 6.36 5.10 4.90
CA ASP A 235 7.31 4.57 5.89
C ASP A 235 8.24 3.49 5.31
N VAL A 236 8.56 3.57 4.02
CA VAL A 236 9.38 2.56 3.33
C VAL A 236 10.46 3.18 2.45
N LEU A 237 11.62 2.53 2.41
CA LEU A 237 12.69 2.80 1.46
C LEU A 237 12.44 1.95 0.20
N TYR A 238 12.06 2.60 -0.89
CA TYR A 238 11.83 1.98 -2.18
C TYR A 238 13.17 1.57 -2.80
N VAL A 239 13.40 0.27 -3.00
CA VAL A 239 14.70 -0.24 -3.53
C VAL A 239 14.64 -0.69 -4.97
N THR A 240 13.45 -0.70 -5.56
CA THR A 240 13.22 -1.00 -6.97
C THR A 240 12.27 0.03 -7.57
N PRO A 241 12.45 0.41 -8.84
CA PRO A 241 11.54 1.32 -9.52
C PRO A 241 10.09 0.80 -9.55
N ILE A 242 9.14 1.70 -9.33
CA ILE A 242 7.70 1.51 -9.50
C ILE A 242 7.26 2.52 -10.56
N ASP A 243 6.77 2.01 -11.69
CA ASP A 243 6.20 2.80 -12.78
C ASP A 243 4.74 2.35 -12.92
N VAL A 244 3.81 3.30 -12.87
CA VAL A 244 2.37 3.00 -12.81
C VAL A 244 1.83 2.37 -14.09
N PHE A 245 2.54 2.50 -15.21
CA PHE A 245 2.22 1.91 -16.51
C PHE A 245 3.05 0.67 -16.84
N ARG A 246 3.79 0.09 -15.87
CA ARG A 246 4.59 -1.12 -16.09
C ARG A 246 4.21 -2.27 -15.17
N VAL A 247 4.41 -3.48 -15.69
CA VAL A 247 4.31 -4.76 -14.95
C VAL A 247 5.50 -5.63 -15.32
N HIS A 248 6.18 -6.21 -14.34
CA HIS A 248 7.41 -6.97 -14.52
C HIS A 248 8.48 -6.20 -15.32
N ARG A 249 8.54 -4.88 -15.12
CA ARG A 249 9.38 -3.93 -15.88
C ARG A 249 9.07 -3.82 -17.37
N GLN A 250 7.94 -4.38 -17.82
CA GLN A 250 7.45 -4.26 -19.19
C GLN A 250 6.32 -3.23 -19.25
N PRO A 251 6.25 -2.39 -20.30
CA PRO A 251 5.11 -1.52 -20.55
C PRO A 251 3.81 -2.33 -20.63
N LEU A 252 2.74 -1.79 -20.04
CA LEU A 252 1.40 -2.35 -20.20
C LEU A 252 0.84 -1.99 -21.58
N PRO A 253 0.22 -2.94 -22.29
CA PRO A 253 -0.55 -2.61 -23.48
C PRO A 253 -1.70 -1.66 -23.13
N GLU A 254 -2.04 -0.77 -24.05
CA GLU A 254 -3.16 0.17 -23.90
C GLU A 254 -4.43 -0.58 -23.49
N ARG A 255 -5.23 -0.01 -22.57
CA ARG A 255 -6.52 -0.54 -22.10
C ARG A 255 -6.46 -1.84 -21.28
N THR A 256 -5.26 -2.34 -20.96
CA THR A 256 -5.11 -3.54 -20.14
C THR A 256 -5.52 -3.28 -18.68
N LYS A 257 -6.56 -3.96 -18.21
CA LYS A 257 -6.96 -3.95 -16.80
C LYS A 257 -6.11 -4.92 -15.98
N VAL A 258 -4.90 -4.49 -15.64
CA VAL A 258 -3.99 -5.21 -14.74
C VAL A 258 -3.68 -4.36 -13.51
N ALA A 259 -4.05 -4.90 -12.35
CA ALA A 259 -3.61 -4.43 -11.04
C ALA A 259 -2.39 -5.25 -10.59
N VAL A 260 -1.50 -4.60 -9.86
CA VAL A 260 -0.19 -5.10 -9.48
C VAL A 260 -0.05 -5.02 -7.97
N VAL A 261 0.41 -6.12 -7.38
CA VAL A 261 0.87 -6.16 -6.00
C VAL A 261 2.26 -6.77 -5.94
N PRO A 262 3.09 -6.51 -4.92
CA PRO A 262 4.43 -7.08 -4.87
C PRO A 262 4.43 -8.58 -4.57
N ALA A 263 5.33 -9.32 -5.20
CA ALA A 263 5.55 -10.74 -4.94
C ALA A 263 6.48 -10.99 -3.72
N PHE A 264 6.35 -10.19 -2.65
CA PHE A 264 7.08 -10.38 -1.39
C PHE A 264 6.18 -10.18 -0.18
N ALA A 265 6.64 -10.57 1.02
CA ALA A 265 5.88 -10.53 2.27
C ALA A 265 4.47 -11.13 2.12
N ARG A 266 4.37 -12.32 1.50
CA ARG A 266 3.09 -13.01 1.28
C ARG A 266 2.67 -13.78 2.54
N PHE A 267 1.40 -13.69 2.97
CA PHE A 267 0.60 -14.87 3.31
C PHE A 267 -0.88 -14.54 3.64
N PRO A 268 -1.87 -14.87 2.78
CA PRO A 268 -1.76 -15.48 1.46
C PRO A 268 -1.29 -14.54 0.33
N VAL A 269 -1.42 -13.22 0.49
CA VAL A 269 -1.05 -12.21 -0.53
C VAL A 269 -0.37 -11.00 0.14
N ASN A 270 0.24 -10.11 -0.64
CA ASN A 270 0.76 -8.84 -0.13
C ASN A 270 -0.36 -7.80 0.00
N ASP A 271 -0.39 -7.09 1.12
CA ASP A 271 -1.39 -6.09 1.49
C ASP A 271 -0.83 -4.65 1.56
N ARG A 272 0.44 -4.46 1.18
CA ARG A 272 1.22 -3.26 1.52
C ARG A 272 1.19 -2.17 0.45
N MET A 273 0.86 -2.51 -0.78
CA MET A 273 0.65 -1.55 -1.88
C MET A 273 -0.18 -2.18 -3.00
N ILE A 274 -0.73 -1.34 -3.86
CA ILE A 274 -1.35 -1.74 -5.12
C ILE A 274 -1.08 -0.67 -6.19
N VAL A 275 -0.94 -1.08 -7.45
CA VAL A 275 -0.91 -0.18 -8.61
C VAL A 275 -1.87 -0.74 -9.65
N GLY A 276 -2.77 0.05 -10.24
CA GLY A 276 -3.70 -0.51 -11.19
C GLY A 276 -4.68 0.49 -11.79
N PRO A 277 -5.65 -0.01 -12.57
CA PRO A 277 -6.80 0.78 -13.01
C PRO A 277 -7.53 1.38 -11.80
N ARG A 278 -8.06 2.59 -11.97
CA ARG A 278 -8.74 3.34 -10.92
C ARG A 278 -9.82 2.52 -10.18
N ASP A 279 -10.65 1.76 -10.89
CA ASP A 279 -11.73 0.96 -10.30
C ASP A 279 -11.23 -0.16 -9.38
N ALA A 280 -10.13 -0.82 -9.74
CA ALA A 280 -9.48 -1.83 -8.90
C ALA A 280 -8.85 -1.22 -7.65
N VAL A 281 -8.21 -0.06 -7.79
CA VAL A 281 -7.55 0.63 -6.67
C VAL A 281 -8.58 1.22 -5.71
N GLU A 282 -9.74 1.67 -6.20
CA GLU A 282 -10.87 2.11 -5.38
C GLU A 282 -11.33 1.01 -4.41
N ILE A 283 -11.49 -0.22 -4.92
CA ILE A 283 -11.88 -1.37 -4.10
C ILE A 283 -10.82 -1.64 -3.02
N TRP A 284 -9.54 -1.54 -3.37
CA TRP A 284 -8.45 -1.75 -2.42
C TRP A 284 -8.37 -0.66 -1.35
N ALA A 285 -8.65 0.59 -1.73
CA ALA A 285 -8.43 1.76 -0.89
C ALA A 285 -9.65 2.16 -0.05
N ALA A 286 -10.84 2.20 -0.65
CA ALA A 286 -12.03 2.82 -0.07
C ALA A 286 -13.09 1.81 0.40
N GLN A 287 -13.01 0.55 -0.01
CA GLN A 287 -14.07 -0.43 0.25
C GLN A 287 -13.77 -1.39 1.42
N ARG A 288 -12.75 -1.11 2.23
CA ARG A 288 -12.37 -1.99 3.35
C ARG A 288 -13.43 -2.02 4.44
N PHE A 289 -13.94 -0.86 4.84
CA PHE A 289 -14.93 -0.75 5.92
C PHE A 289 -16.28 -1.38 5.54
N GLU A 290 -16.77 -1.18 4.32
CA GLU A 290 -18.03 -1.81 3.86
C GLU A 290 -17.93 -3.34 3.76
N ARG A 291 -16.73 -3.89 3.56
CA ARG A 291 -16.51 -5.32 3.32
C ARG A 291 -16.19 -6.12 4.58
N ILE A 292 -15.92 -5.45 5.71
CA ILE A 292 -15.44 -6.10 6.93
C ILE A 292 -16.45 -7.10 7.49
N GLU A 293 -17.74 -6.78 7.46
CA GLU A 293 -18.81 -7.62 8.02
C GLU A 293 -18.95 -8.93 7.24
N THR A 294 -18.99 -8.85 5.90
CA THR A 294 -19.00 -10.03 5.04
C THR A 294 -17.74 -10.87 5.21
N HIS A 295 -16.59 -10.22 5.40
CA HIS A 295 -15.34 -10.94 5.62
C HIS A 295 -15.35 -11.74 6.91
N VAL A 296 -15.69 -11.13 8.04
CA VAL A 296 -15.63 -11.83 9.33
C VAL A 296 -16.64 -12.98 9.40
N GLN A 297 -17.81 -12.85 8.76
CA GLN A 297 -18.76 -13.95 8.61
C GLN A 297 -18.20 -15.10 7.78
N LEU A 298 -17.54 -14.80 6.66
CA LEU A 298 -16.87 -15.78 5.82
C LEU A 298 -15.75 -16.52 6.57
N VAL A 299 -14.92 -15.77 7.28
CA VAL A 299 -13.80 -16.31 8.08
C VAL A 299 -14.33 -17.16 9.23
N GLN A 300 -15.32 -16.68 9.98
CA GLN A 300 -15.93 -17.46 11.07
C GLN A 300 -16.46 -18.81 10.60
N THR A 301 -16.98 -18.87 9.36
CA THR A 301 -17.53 -20.10 8.77
C THR A 301 -16.45 -21.02 8.22
N LYS A 302 -15.41 -20.49 7.56
CA LYS A 302 -14.44 -21.30 6.79
C LYS A 302 -13.11 -21.54 7.50
N ASP A 303 -12.66 -20.60 8.31
CA ASP A 303 -11.37 -20.65 9.00
C ASP A 303 -11.44 -19.76 10.25
N PRO A 304 -12.21 -20.17 11.29
CA PRO A 304 -12.42 -19.36 12.48
C PRO A 304 -11.10 -18.99 13.16
N GLY A 305 -11.10 -17.83 13.80
CA GLY A 305 -9.97 -17.28 14.56
C GLY A 305 -8.96 -16.44 13.79
N TRP A 306 -9.23 -16.15 12.52
CA TRP A 306 -8.42 -15.23 11.71
C TRP A 306 -9.00 -13.81 11.61
N GLY A 307 -10.20 -13.55 12.13
CA GLY A 307 -10.78 -12.21 12.25
C GLY A 307 -10.56 -11.32 11.02
N ILE A 308 -9.99 -10.13 11.23
CA ILE A 308 -9.64 -9.16 10.18
C ILE A 308 -8.16 -9.22 9.74
N HIS A 309 -7.51 -10.39 9.81
CA HIS A 309 -6.11 -10.54 9.40
C HIS A 309 -5.88 -10.00 7.98
N ASP A 310 -5.01 -9.00 7.84
CA ASP A 310 -4.91 -8.15 6.65
C ASP A 310 -4.76 -8.96 5.36
N GLU A 311 -3.76 -9.85 5.28
CA GLU A 311 -3.51 -10.62 4.08
C GLU A 311 -4.67 -11.57 3.70
N ARG A 312 -5.41 -12.09 4.68
CA ARG A 312 -6.60 -12.93 4.44
C ARG A 312 -7.78 -12.07 3.99
N PHE A 313 -7.95 -10.89 4.59
CA PHE A 313 -8.94 -9.92 4.15
C PHE A 313 -8.71 -9.51 2.70
N MET A 314 -7.45 -9.26 2.34
CA MET A 314 -7.06 -8.98 0.95
C MET A 314 -7.42 -10.15 0.03
N SER A 315 -6.99 -11.36 0.36
CA SER A 315 -7.16 -12.53 -0.53
C SER A 315 -8.60 -13.01 -0.68
N TRP A 316 -9.38 -12.97 0.40
CA TRP A 316 -10.72 -13.58 0.44
C TRP A 316 -11.84 -12.60 0.13
N THR A 317 -11.59 -11.29 0.24
CA THR A 317 -12.65 -10.29 0.12
C THR A 317 -12.30 -9.18 -0.85
N VAL A 318 -11.14 -8.55 -0.73
CA VAL A 318 -10.76 -7.41 -1.59
C VAL A 318 -10.38 -7.87 -3.00
N PHE A 319 -9.48 -8.85 -3.14
CA PHE A 319 -9.01 -9.33 -4.44
C PHE A 319 -10.12 -9.98 -5.28
N PRO A 320 -11.05 -10.78 -4.72
CA PRO A 320 -12.21 -11.26 -5.46
C PRO A 320 -13.08 -10.12 -5.99
N ALA A 321 -13.30 -9.06 -5.21
CA ALA A 321 -14.06 -7.89 -5.64
C ALA A 321 -13.34 -7.14 -6.79
N ILE A 322 -12.02 -7.00 -6.74
CA ILE A 322 -11.23 -6.44 -7.85
C ILE A 322 -11.36 -7.32 -9.10
N ARG A 323 -11.27 -8.64 -8.98
CA ARG A 323 -11.43 -9.53 -10.13
C ARG A 323 -12.82 -9.43 -10.76
N ALA A 324 -13.85 -9.13 -9.96
CA ALA A 324 -15.21 -8.90 -10.45
C ALA A 324 -15.34 -7.65 -11.36
N THR A 325 -14.35 -6.74 -11.37
CA THR A 325 -14.31 -5.60 -12.32
C THR A 325 -13.63 -5.95 -13.66
N ASN A 326 -13.40 -7.24 -13.92
CA ASN A 326 -12.58 -7.76 -15.02
C ASN A 326 -11.11 -7.30 -14.96
N THR A 327 -10.60 -7.02 -13.77
CA THR A 327 -9.19 -6.67 -13.56
C THR A 327 -8.38 -7.90 -13.15
N THR A 328 -7.32 -8.19 -13.89
CA THR A 328 -6.34 -9.22 -13.52
C THR A 328 -5.42 -8.68 -12.44
N ILE A 329 -5.20 -9.44 -11.37
CA ILE A 329 -4.21 -9.12 -10.34
C ILE A 329 -2.94 -9.91 -10.63
N VAL A 330 -1.82 -9.20 -10.80
CA VAL A 330 -0.49 -9.76 -11.02
C VAL A 330 0.40 -9.50 -9.81
N GLU A 331 1.11 -10.52 -9.37
CA GLU A 331 2.16 -10.35 -8.36
C GLU A 331 3.49 -10.03 -9.04
N ASP A 332 3.93 -8.78 -8.94
CA ASP A 332 5.16 -8.32 -9.56
C ASP A 332 6.40 -8.89 -8.87
N ASN A 333 7.21 -9.59 -9.65
CA ASN A 333 8.37 -10.33 -9.21
C ASN A 333 9.67 -9.49 -9.19
N PHE A 334 9.57 -8.16 -9.28
CA PHE A 334 10.67 -7.21 -9.15
C PHE A 334 10.43 -6.13 -8.10
N ILE A 335 9.17 -5.79 -7.79
CA ILE A 335 8.86 -4.74 -6.81
C ILE A 335 9.25 -5.18 -5.39
N CYS A 336 10.05 -4.35 -4.71
CA CYS A 336 10.46 -4.51 -3.33
C CYS A 336 10.73 -3.15 -2.67
N PHE A 337 10.45 -3.09 -1.37
CA PHE A 337 10.83 -1.98 -0.49
C PHE A 337 11.15 -2.49 0.91
N PHE A 338 11.93 -1.73 1.65
CA PHE A 338 12.32 -2.03 3.03
C PHE A 338 11.62 -1.08 3.98
N ARG A 339 11.06 -1.58 5.09
CA ARG A 339 10.44 -0.70 6.09
C ARG A 339 11.49 0.22 6.71
N ALA A 340 11.21 1.51 6.71
CA ALA A 340 11.92 2.53 7.47
C ALA A 340 11.29 2.67 8.86
N ARG A 341 12.10 3.08 9.84
CA ARG A 341 11.71 3.26 11.24
C ARG A 341 12.00 4.67 11.69
N ALA A 342 11.33 5.10 12.76
CA ALA A 342 11.51 6.42 13.35
C ALA A 342 12.93 6.63 13.93
N ASP A 343 13.66 5.55 14.27
CA ASP A 343 15.07 5.58 14.70
C ASP A 343 16.07 5.55 13.53
N GLU A 344 15.62 5.90 12.32
CA GLU A 344 16.43 5.90 11.09
C GLU A 344 17.05 4.53 10.76
N THR A 345 16.40 3.44 11.19
CA THR A 345 16.75 2.08 10.79
C THR A 345 15.91 1.58 9.62
N VAL A 346 16.51 0.74 8.78
CA VAL A 346 15.89 0.13 7.60
C VAL A 346 15.90 -1.40 7.72
N GLN A 347 14.76 -2.05 7.54
CA GLN A 347 14.63 -3.51 7.60
C GLN A 347 15.03 -4.18 6.27
N ILE A 348 16.33 -4.37 6.04
CA ILE A 348 16.89 -4.92 4.79
C ILE A 348 16.62 -6.42 4.54
N SER A 349 15.94 -7.09 5.47
CA SER A 349 15.45 -8.47 5.30
C SER A 349 14.01 -8.56 4.76
N ASP A 350 13.29 -7.44 4.57
CA ASP A 350 11.86 -7.48 4.19
C ASP A 350 11.56 -8.24 2.89
N CYS A 351 12.51 -8.27 1.95
CA CYS A 351 12.39 -8.98 0.68
C CYS A 351 13.20 -10.27 0.60
N GLN A 352 13.63 -10.79 1.76
CA GLN A 352 14.26 -12.10 1.92
C GLN A 352 14.20 -12.46 3.40
N ASN A 353 13.05 -12.91 3.87
CA ASN A 353 13.06 -13.69 5.11
C ASN A 353 13.57 -15.10 4.76
N GLY A 354 14.18 -15.80 5.73
CA GLY A 354 14.76 -17.14 5.54
C GLY A 354 13.78 -18.22 5.06
N ASP A 355 12.50 -17.88 4.89
CA ASP A 355 11.50 -18.67 4.20
C ASP A 355 11.61 -18.42 2.69
N GLN A 356 11.90 -19.48 1.92
CA GLN A 356 12.03 -19.42 0.45
C GLN A 356 10.75 -18.92 -0.24
N ASN A 357 9.62 -18.83 0.46
CA ASN A 357 8.35 -18.35 -0.05
C ASN A 357 8.06 -16.87 0.27
N ALA A 358 8.89 -16.21 1.08
CA ALA A 358 8.65 -14.83 1.52
C ALA A 358 8.79 -13.79 0.39
N ALA A 359 9.56 -14.09 -0.66
CA ALA A 359 9.69 -13.23 -1.84
C ALA A 359 9.98 -14.04 -3.10
N ALA A 360 9.53 -13.57 -4.25
CA ALA A 360 9.87 -14.18 -5.53
C ALA A 360 11.40 -14.21 -5.73
N ARG A 361 11.92 -15.32 -6.28
CA ARG A 361 13.36 -15.53 -6.47
C ARG A 361 14.02 -14.42 -7.31
N SER A 362 13.29 -13.85 -8.26
CA SER A 362 13.75 -12.73 -9.08
C SER A 362 13.96 -11.45 -8.27
N ILE A 363 13.13 -11.17 -7.26
CA ILE A 363 13.33 -10.06 -6.31
C ILE A 363 14.68 -10.27 -5.61
N VAL A 364 14.85 -11.43 -4.95
CA VAL A 364 16.08 -11.75 -4.20
C VAL A 364 17.32 -11.66 -5.10
N LYS A 365 17.24 -12.19 -6.32
CA LYS A 365 18.32 -12.12 -7.31
C LYS A 365 18.63 -10.68 -7.72
N SER A 366 17.60 -9.87 -7.96
CA SER A 366 17.75 -8.48 -8.44
C SER A 366 18.35 -7.54 -7.40
N LEU A 367 18.08 -7.76 -6.10
CA LEU A 367 18.67 -6.98 -5.01
C LEU A 367 20.17 -7.27 -4.80
N GLY A 368 20.67 -8.37 -5.36
CA GLY A 368 22.05 -8.79 -5.20
C GLY A 368 22.42 -9.22 -3.77
N LYS A 369 23.70 -9.54 -3.57
CA LYS A 369 24.22 -10.03 -2.28
C LYS A 369 24.50 -8.91 -1.27
N ASN A 370 24.75 -7.69 -1.73
CA ASN A 370 25.17 -6.58 -0.87
C ASN A 370 24.11 -5.49 -0.78
N ARG A 371 23.10 -5.73 0.07
CA ARG A 371 22.01 -4.79 0.30
C ARG A 371 22.41 -3.51 1.01
N VAL A 372 23.47 -3.57 1.81
CA VAL A 372 24.02 -2.37 2.45
C VAL A 372 24.47 -1.40 1.36
N LYS A 373 25.27 -1.86 0.39
CA LYS A 373 25.67 -1.03 -0.76
C LYS A 373 24.48 -0.53 -1.57
N LEU A 374 23.44 -1.34 -1.76
CA LEU A 374 22.22 -0.90 -2.44
C LEU A 374 21.55 0.27 -1.70
N VAL A 375 21.32 0.13 -0.39
CA VAL A 375 20.74 1.20 0.43
C VAL A 375 21.63 2.44 0.42
N GLU A 376 22.93 2.29 0.65
CA GLU A 376 23.88 3.42 0.62
C GLU A 376 23.92 4.12 -0.74
N SER A 377 23.76 3.38 -1.84
CA SER A 377 23.72 3.96 -3.19
C SER A 377 22.47 4.79 -3.45
N ILE A 378 21.33 4.38 -2.89
CA ILE A 378 20.06 5.11 -2.97
C ILE A 378 20.11 6.36 -2.09
N LEU A 379 20.67 6.23 -0.88
CA LEU A 379 20.75 7.34 0.07
C LEU A 379 21.88 8.33 -0.25
N GLY A 380 22.81 7.98 -1.15
CA GLY A 380 23.99 8.79 -1.47
C GLY A 380 24.98 8.92 -0.30
N ARG A 381 24.86 8.08 0.73
CA ARG A 381 25.65 8.19 1.98
C ARG A 381 25.83 6.84 2.65
N LYS A 382 26.79 6.76 3.56
CA LYS A 382 27.09 5.54 4.33
C LYS A 382 26.09 5.33 5.47
N CYS A 383 25.83 4.06 5.74
CA CYS A 383 25.07 3.62 6.90
C CYS A 383 26.02 3.09 7.97
N LEU A 384 25.58 3.09 9.23
CA LEU A 384 26.34 2.54 10.35
C LEU A 384 26.28 1.01 10.35
N ASN A 385 27.42 0.36 10.57
CA ASN A 385 27.59 -1.10 10.55
C ASN A 385 26.86 -1.88 11.66
N ARG A 386 25.89 -1.27 12.35
CA ARG A 386 25.09 -1.95 13.37
C ARG A 386 23.97 -2.73 12.70
N THR A 387 24.27 -3.97 12.33
CA THR A 387 23.22 -4.94 12.03
C THR A 387 22.61 -5.40 13.35
N ILE A 388 21.38 -4.95 13.65
CA ILE A 388 20.65 -5.44 14.82
C ILE A 388 19.93 -6.73 14.41
N HIS A 389 20.36 -7.86 14.96
CA HIS A 389 19.71 -9.16 14.77
C HIS A 389 18.65 -9.37 15.85
N ALA A 390 17.39 -9.12 15.54
CA ALA A 390 16.27 -9.56 16.37
C ALA A 390 15.54 -10.69 15.63
N ARG A 391 15.65 -11.94 16.12
CA ARG A 391 14.87 -13.10 15.64
C ARG A 391 14.76 -13.18 14.10
N SER A 392 15.89 -13.33 13.40
CA SER A 392 16.02 -13.44 11.92
C SER A 392 15.78 -12.15 11.09
N LYS A 393 15.46 -11.02 11.72
CA LYS A 393 15.36 -9.72 11.07
C LYS A 393 16.71 -9.02 11.05
N ILE A 394 17.09 -8.48 9.88
CA ILE A 394 18.34 -7.74 9.66
C ILE A 394 17.98 -6.29 9.41
N SER A 395 18.38 -5.40 10.31
CA SER A 395 18.15 -3.96 10.20
C SER A 395 19.48 -3.20 10.09
N LEU A 396 19.49 -2.14 9.30
CA LEU A 396 20.63 -1.26 9.06
C LEU A 396 20.32 0.15 9.59
N SER A 397 21.21 0.74 10.38
CA SER A 397 21.05 2.12 10.88
C SER A 397 21.66 3.11 9.89
N CYS A 398 20.89 4.09 9.43
CA CYS A 398 21.30 5.04 8.41
C CYS A 398 20.94 6.47 8.86
N PRO A 399 21.63 7.05 9.86
CA PRO A 399 21.25 8.34 10.43
C PRO A 399 21.50 9.50 9.46
N LYS A 400 20.65 10.52 9.42
CA LYS A 400 20.77 11.66 8.47
C LYS A 400 22.17 12.28 8.46
N THR A 401 22.76 12.44 9.64
CA THR A 401 24.12 12.96 9.86
C THR A 401 24.96 11.89 10.56
N LEU A 402 26.17 11.63 10.06
CA LEU A 402 27.14 10.70 10.66
C LEU A 402 27.89 11.30 11.85
#